data_AF-A0AA88PUI1-F1
#
_entry.id   AF-A0AA88PUI1-F1
#
_cell.length_a   1.000
_cell.length_b   1.000
_cell.length_c   1.000
_cell.angle_alpha   90.00
_cell.angle_beta   90.00
_cell.angle_gamma   90.00
#
_symmetry.space_group_name_H-M   'P 1'
#
loop_
_entity.id
_entity.type
_entity.pdbx_description
1 polymer ?
#
loop_
_entity_poly.entity_id
_entity_poly.type
_entity_poly.pdbx_seq_one_letter_code
_entity_poly.pdbx_strand_id
1 'polypeptide(L)'
;MERSKASVISARFFMCLAFADLVGAGKVWTMPAHCRKLTCDKVTFDACAFEKCVEPFIQTMANTDYQLICPWPSVRRNYAILMRCLEDVANITCCTHVSYRHHLMLDIHKVYFSKCTYMEDPGIPILLLLIVPCAIVPFVIPFLCQHFSLYEYRLPKNDE
;
A
#
# COMPACT_ATOMS: atom_id res chain seq x y z
N MET A 1 17.82 -10.07 -48.20
CA MET A 1 17.24 -10.92 -47.14
C MET A 1 17.01 -10.04 -45.92
N GLU A 2 15.73 -9.90 -45.55
CA GLU A 2 15.18 -8.93 -44.59
C GLU A 2 15.81 -9.00 -43.20
N ARG A 3 16.13 -7.82 -42.65
CA ARG A 3 16.47 -7.66 -41.24
C ARG A 3 15.16 -7.50 -40.47
N SER A 4 14.72 -8.59 -39.85
CA SER A 4 13.51 -8.70 -39.02
C SER A 4 13.38 -7.52 -38.04
N LYS A 5 12.40 -6.63 -38.30
CA LYS A 5 11.94 -5.59 -37.37
C LYS A 5 10.83 -6.17 -36.50
N ALA A 6 11.18 -7.02 -35.56
CA ALA A 6 10.20 -7.57 -34.62
C ALA A 6 10.81 -7.81 -33.24
N SER A 7 11.18 -6.74 -32.51
CA SER A 7 11.45 -6.88 -31.06
C SER A 7 11.54 -5.54 -30.32
N VAL A 8 10.54 -4.67 -30.42
CA VAL A 8 10.47 -3.48 -29.55
C VAL A 8 9.09 -3.30 -28.91
N ILE A 9 8.04 -3.92 -29.45
CA ILE A 9 6.67 -3.78 -28.93
C ILE A 9 6.41 -4.72 -27.74
N SER A 10 7.11 -5.86 -27.66
CA SER A 10 6.91 -6.87 -26.60
C SER A 10 7.44 -6.43 -25.22
N ALA A 11 8.57 -5.73 -25.17
CA ALA A 11 9.22 -5.36 -23.89
C ALA A 11 8.45 -4.29 -23.08
N ARG A 12 7.50 -3.56 -23.70
CA ARG A 12 6.69 -2.56 -22.99
C ARG A 12 5.52 -3.16 -22.21
N PHE A 13 5.02 -4.33 -22.60
CA PHE A 13 3.90 -5.00 -21.93
C PHE A 13 4.31 -5.70 -20.63
N PHE A 14 5.53 -6.24 -20.55
CA PHE A 14 5.99 -6.96 -19.36
C PHE A 14 6.36 -6.06 -18.17
N MET A 15 6.74 -4.80 -18.42
CA MET A 15 7.09 -3.87 -17.33
C MET A 15 5.88 -3.41 -16.51
N CYS A 16 4.65 -3.50 -17.00
CA CYS A 16 3.46 -3.09 -16.24
C CYS A 16 2.99 -4.15 -15.23
N LEU A 17 3.27 -5.43 -15.47
CA LEU A 17 2.81 -6.51 -14.58
C LEU A 17 3.65 -6.66 -13.31
N ALA A 18 4.91 -6.19 -13.33
CA ALA A 18 5.78 -6.22 -12.15
C ALA A 18 5.38 -5.24 -11.04
N PHE A 19 4.53 -4.25 -11.35
CA PHE A 19 4.03 -3.29 -10.35
C PHE A 19 2.77 -3.77 -9.63
N ALA A 20 2.06 -4.77 -10.18
CA ALA A 20 0.85 -5.31 -9.55
C ALA A 20 1.16 -6.21 -8.34
N ASP A 21 2.29 -6.93 -8.36
CA ASP A 21 2.73 -7.80 -7.25
C ASP A 21 3.49 -7.06 -6.14
N LEU A 22 3.86 -5.78 -6.36
CA LEU A 22 4.61 -4.99 -5.38
C LEU A 22 3.74 -4.12 -4.47
N VAL A 23 2.42 -4.06 -4.70
CA VAL A 23 1.49 -3.50 -3.72
C VAL A 23 1.24 -4.60 -2.71
N GLY A 24 2.07 -4.64 -1.67
CA GLY A 24 1.98 -5.62 -0.59
C GLY A 24 0.57 -5.71 -0.03
N ALA A 25 -0.20 -6.68 -0.54
CA ALA A 25 -1.39 -7.16 0.11
C ALA A 25 -0.95 -7.58 1.51
N GLY A 26 -1.38 -6.83 2.52
CA GLY A 26 -1.09 -7.15 3.92
C GLY A 26 -1.35 -8.63 4.15
N LYS A 27 -0.42 -9.31 4.85
CA LYS A 27 -0.48 -10.75 5.11
C LYS A 27 -1.92 -11.20 5.35
N VAL A 28 -2.44 -12.01 4.43
CA VAL A 28 -3.72 -12.69 4.62
C VAL A 28 -3.59 -13.52 5.89
N TRP A 29 -4.54 -13.39 6.80
CA TRP A 29 -4.56 -14.15 8.04
C TRP A 29 -4.72 -15.62 7.66
N THR A 30 -3.63 -16.38 7.75
CA THR A 30 -3.63 -17.78 7.31
C THR A 30 -4.26 -18.63 8.40
N MET A 31 -5.26 -19.44 8.05
CA MET A 31 -5.91 -20.29 9.03
C MET A 31 -4.95 -21.38 9.52
N PRO A 32 -4.71 -21.49 10.84
CA PRO A 32 -3.86 -22.53 11.39
C PRO A 32 -4.38 -23.94 11.10
N ALA A 33 -3.49 -24.93 11.01
CA ALA A 33 -3.86 -26.31 10.71
C ALA A 33 -4.82 -26.91 11.75
N HIS A 34 -4.66 -26.56 13.04
CA HIS A 34 -5.55 -27.03 14.12
C HIS A 34 -6.98 -26.48 14.00
N CYS A 35 -7.13 -25.29 13.41
CA CYS A 35 -8.43 -24.66 13.22
C CYS A 35 -9.21 -25.17 12.00
N ARG A 36 -8.64 -26.06 11.17
CA ARG A 36 -9.32 -26.57 9.97
C ARG A 36 -10.55 -27.42 10.29
N LYS A 37 -10.57 -28.07 11.46
CA LYS A 37 -11.64 -28.98 11.88
C LYS A 37 -12.43 -28.45 13.08
N LEU A 38 -11.98 -27.35 13.69
CA LEU A 38 -12.56 -26.79 14.89
C LEU A 38 -13.51 -25.65 14.53
N THR A 39 -14.65 -25.57 15.22
CA THR A 39 -15.57 -24.44 15.08
C THR A 39 -15.04 -23.23 15.84
N CYS A 40 -15.32 -22.03 15.32
CA CYS A 40 -14.98 -20.78 16.00
C CYS A 40 -15.69 -20.70 17.37
N ASP A 41 -14.91 -20.53 18.44
CA ASP A 41 -15.42 -20.19 19.76
C ASP A 41 -15.57 -18.66 19.87
N LYS A 42 -16.72 -18.18 19.38
CA LYS A 42 -17.01 -16.74 19.33
C LYS A 42 -17.08 -16.11 20.72
N VAL A 43 -17.59 -16.82 21.72
CA VAL A 43 -17.76 -16.27 23.08
C VAL A 43 -16.40 -16.00 23.70
N THR A 44 -15.50 -16.99 23.63
CA THR A 44 -14.12 -16.81 24.12
C THR A 44 -13.37 -15.78 23.28
N PHE A 45 -13.59 -15.74 21.96
CA PHE A 45 -13.01 -14.71 21.10
C PHE A 45 -13.41 -13.31 21.55
N ASP A 46 -14.72 -13.04 21.70
CA ASP A 46 -15.23 -11.71 22.05
C ASP A 46 -14.68 -11.26 23.43
N ALA A 47 -14.65 -12.16 24.41
CA ALA A 47 -14.11 -11.88 25.74
C ALA A 47 -12.59 -11.60 25.71
N CYS A 48 -11.80 -12.49 25.10
CA CYS A 48 -10.34 -12.34 25.03
C CYS A 48 -9.93 -11.16 24.15
N ALA A 49 -10.63 -10.90 23.03
CA ALA A 49 -10.37 -9.77 22.17
C ALA A 49 -10.53 -8.46 22.94
N PHE A 50 -11.59 -8.33 23.75
CA PHE A 50 -11.81 -7.14 24.54
C PHE A 50 -10.75 -6.98 25.64
N GLU A 51 -10.62 -7.97 26.52
CA GLU A 51 -9.76 -7.90 27.72
C GLU A 51 -8.26 -7.83 27.36
N LYS A 52 -7.79 -8.62 26.40
CA LYS A 52 -6.36 -8.75 26.10
C LYS A 52 -5.86 -7.78 25.04
N CYS A 53 -6.73 -7.34 24.12
CA CYS A 53 -6.29 -6.54 22.98
C CYS A 53 -6.87 -5.11 23.02
N VAL A 54 -8.18 -4.98 23.20
CA VAL A 54 -8.88 -3.69 23.09
C VAL A 54 -8.63 -2.83 24.31
N GLU A 55 -8.79 -3.35 25.52
CA GLU A 55 -8.59 -2.60 26.76
C GLU A 55 -7.18 -1.96 26.85
N PRO A 56 -6.08 -2.69 26.59
CA PRO A 56 -4.75 -2.07 26.54
C PRO A 56 -4.63 -1.00 25.44
N PHE A 57 -5.26 -1.22 24.28
CA PHE A 57 -5.27 -0.21 23.22
C PHE A 57 -5.99 1.06 23.66
N ILE A 58 -7.16 0.94 24.31
CA ILE A 58 -7.92 2.08 24.87
C ILE A 58 -7.04 2.88 25.84
N GLN A 59 -6.31 2.20 26.73
CA GLN A 59 -5.40 2.85 27.67
C GLN A 59 -4.29 3.63 26.95
N THR A 60 -3.74 3.09 25.85
CA THR A 60 -2.75 3.84 25.05
C THR A 60 -3.37 5.04 24.34
N MET A 61 -4.63 4.95 23.91
CA MET A 61 -5.34 6.03 23.24
C MET A 61 -5.79 7.13 24.20
N ALA A 62 -5.99 6.82 25.48
CA ALA A 62 -6.39 7.79 26.50
C ALA A 62 -5.39 8.96 26.65
N ASN A 63 -4.11 8.72 26.33
CA ASN A 63 -3.04 9.72 26.38
C ASN A 63 -2.87 10.48 25.06
N THR A 64 -3.88 10.45 24.17
CA THR A 64 -3.83 11.10 22.86
C THR A 64 -4.98 12.08 22.70
N ASP A 65 -4.76 13.16 21.94
CA ASP A 65 -5.79 14.15 21.62
C ASP A 65 -6.72 13.69 20.48
N TYR A 66 -7.07 12.41 20.42
CA TYR A 66 -7.80 11.79 19.29
C TYR A 66 -9.17 12.44 19.01
N GLN A 67 -9.76 13.12 20.01
CA GLN A 67 -11.02 13.85 19.86
C GLN A 67 -10.85 15.16 19.08
N LEU A 68 -9.66 15.75 19.10
CA LEU A 68 -9.35 17.05 18.50
C LEU A 68 -8.60 16.89 17.17
N ILE A 69 -7.64 15.97 17.12
CA ILE A 69 -6.72 15.81 16.00
C ILE A 69 -6.70 14.33 15.59
N CYS A 70 -6.58 14.05 14.29
CA CYS A 70 -6.35 12.68 13.83
C CYS A 70 -5.09 12.10 14.50
N PRO A 71 -5.20 11.00 15.27
CA PRO A 71 -4.06 10.44 15.98
C PRO A 71 -3.07 9.69 15.05
N TRP A 72 -3.45 9.49 13.78
CA TRP A 72 -2.57 8.91 12.77
C TRP A 72 -1.57 9.96 12.24
N PRO A 73 -0.28 9.62 12.04
CA PRO A 73 0.35 8.30 12.12
C PRO A 73 0.95 7.96 13.50
N SER A 74 0.84 8.84 14.50
CA SER A 74 1.50 8.70 15.81
C SER A 74 1.14 7.40 16.53
N VAL A 75 -0.12 6.95 16.42
CA VAL A 75 -0.61 5.71 17.06
C VAL A 75 -0.41 4.45 16.22
N ARG A 76 0.27 4.54 15.05
CA ARG A 76 0.44 3.41 14.11
C ARG A 76 1.05 2.17 14.77
N ARG A 77 2.00 2.35 15.69
CA ARG A 77 2.62 1.23 16.42
C ARG A 77 1.62 0.52 17.33
N ASN A 78 0.83 1.26 18.09
CA ASN A 78 -0.18 0.71 19.00
C ASN A 78 -1.29 0.01 18.23
N TYR A 79 -1.72 0.59 17.11
CA TYR A 79 -2.66 -0.06 16.20
C TYR A 79 -2.11 -1.36 15.62
N ALA A 80 -0.84 -1.42 15.23
CA ALA A 80 -0.21 -2.66 14.76
C ALA A 80 -0.13 -3.74 15.86
N ILE A 81 0.07 -3.34 17.12
CA ILE A 81 0.03 -4.25 18.27
C ILE A 81 -1.38 -4.81 18.47
N LEU A 82 -2.42 -3.95 18.43
CA LEU A 82 -3.83 -4.37 18.48
C LEU A 82 -4.15 -5.39 17.37
N MET A 83 -3.75 -5.11 16.13
CA MET A 83 -3.99 -6.00 14.99
C MET A 83 -3.36 -7.38 15.19
N ARG A 84 -2.12 -7.45 15.69
CA ARG A 84 -1.43 -8.72 15.97
C ARG A 84 -2.07 -9.46 17.14
N CYS A 85 -2.43 -8.76 18.21
CA CYS A 85 -3.11 -9.38 19.35
C CYS A 85 -4.43 -10.04 18.92
N LEU A 86 -5.22 -9.37 18.08
CA LEU A 86 -6.46 -9.94 17.55
C LEU A 86 -6.19 -11.13 16.62
N GLU A 87 -5.03 -11.18 15.96
CA GLU A 87 -4.57 -12.32 15.15
C GLU A 87 -4.26 -13.53 16.01
N ASP A 88 -3.54 -13.32 17.10
CA ASP A 88 -3.21 -14.37 18.04
C ASP A 88 -4.48 -14.92 18.71
N VAL A 89 -5.41 -14.05 19.14
CA VAL A 89 -6.70 -14.48 19.72
C VAL A 89 -7.53 -15.24 18.69
N ALA A 90 -7.64 -14.75 17.45
CA ALA A 90 -8.37 -15.44 16.38
C ALA A 90 -7.78 -16.82 16.05
N ASN A 91 -6.46 -16.96 16.12
CA ASN A 91 -5.76 -18.22 15.88
C ASN A 91 -5.98 -19.23 17.01
N ILE A 92 -6.09 -18.77 18.26
CA ILE A 92 -6.36 -19.62 19.42
C ILE A 92 -7.81 -20.08 19.44
N THR A 93 -8.76 -19.20 19.15
CA THR A 93 -10.21 -19.50 19.17
C THR A 93 -10.77 -20.01 17.85
N CYS A 94 -9.91 -20.13 16.82
CA CYS A 94 -10.27 -20.52 15.47
C CYS A 94 -11.31 -19.60 14.79
N CYS A 95 -11.34 -18.33 15.19
CA CYS A 95 -12.21 -17.29 14.64
C CYS A 95 -11.45 -16.40 13.64
N THR A 96 -10.87 -17.00 12.60
CA THR A 96 -10.00 -16.32 11.63
C THR A 96 -10.75 -15.53 10.55
N HIS A 97 -12.05 -15.75 10.40
CA HIS A 97 -12.86 -15.05 9.40
C HIS A 97 -13.02 -13.56 9.75
N VAL A 98 -12.87 -12.69 8.75
CA VAL A 98 -12.86 -11.23 8.92
C VAL A 98 -14.13 -10.67 9.56
N SER A 99 -15.27 -11.36 9.42
CA SER A 99 -16.55 -10.93 10.00
C SER A 99 -16.51 -10.87 11.52
N TYR A 100 -15.73 -11.71 12.20
CA TYR A 100 -15.71 -11.78 13.66
C TYR A 100 -15.12 -10.52 14.30
N ARG A 101 -14.15 -9.90 13.63
CA ARG A 101 -13.53 -8.64 14.09
C ARG A 101 -14.13 -7.39 13.45
N HIS A 102 -15.04 -7.53 12.49
CA HIS A 102 -15.49 -6.41 11.67
C HIS A 102 -16.13 -5.30 12.51
N HIS A 103 -17.11 -5.67 13.34
CA HIS A 103 -17.79 -4.71 14.23
C HIS A 103 -16.82 -4.07 15.23
N LEU A 104 -15.96 -4.87 15.86
CA LEU A 104 -14.95 -4.37 16.79
C LEU A 104 -14.04 -3.32 16.14
N MET A 105 -13.53 -3.63 14.94
CA MET A 105 -12.67 -2.69 14.21
C MET A 105 -13.42 -1.44 13.80
N LEU A 106 -14.66 -1.57 13.34
CA LEU A 106 -15.49 -0.41 12.99
C LEU A 106 -15.70 0.51 14.19
N ASP A 107 -15.95 -0.05 15.37
CA ASP A 107 -16.17 0.74 16.59
C ASP A 107 -14.89 1.48 17.01
N ILE A 108 -13.73 0.81 16.92
CA ILE A 108 -12.43 1.44 17.15
C ILE A 108 -12.20 2.60 16.17
N HIS A 109 -12.49 2.42 14.87
CA HIS A 109 -12.32 3.48 13.88
C HIS A 109 -13.28 4.66 14.13
N LYS A 110 -14.54 4.38 14.47
CA LYS A 110 -15.53 5.42 14.77
C LYS A 110 -15.14 6.24 16.00
N VAL A 111 -14.65 5.60 17.05
CA VAL A 111 -14.30 6.29 18.30
C VAL A 111 -12.99 7.06 18.16
N TYR A 112 -11.92 6.39 17.69
CA TYR A 112 -10.56 6.94 17.77
C TYR A 112 -10.06 7.61 16.50
N PHE A 113 -10.65 7.29 15.34
CA PHE A 113 -10.16 7.73 14.04
C PHE A 113 -11.18 8.57 13.26
N SER A 114 -12.26 9.03 13.92
CA SER A 114 -13.29 9.87 13.29
C SER A 114 -12.78 11.19 12.72
N LYS A 115 -11.67 11.72 13.26
CA LYS A 115 -11.00 12.93 12.78
C LYS A 115 -10.02 12.68 11.64
N CYS A 116 -9.77 11.43 11.28
CA CYS A 116 -8.86 11.09 10.20
C CYS A 116 -9.59 11.13 8.86
N THR A 117 -9.17 12.04 7.98
CA THR A 117 -9.58 12.02 6.58
C THR A 117 -8.80 10.95 5.82
N TYR A 118 -9.48 10.26 4.91
CA TYR A 118 -8.83 9.35 3.99
C TYR A 118 -7.80 10.13 3.16
N MET A 119 -6.62 9.53 2.91
CA MET A 119 -5.70 10.08 1.91
C MET A 119 -6.35 9.88 0.54
N GLU A 120 -7.00 10.93 0.04
CA GLU A 120 -7.48 10.95 -1.34
C GLU A 120 -6.28 11.02 -2.28
N ASP A 121 -6.40 10.29 -3.40
CA ASP A 121 -5.51 10.49 -4.52
C ASP A 121 -5.53 11.98 -4.92
N PRO A 122 -4.36 12.54 -5.28
CA PRO A 122 -4.30 13.94 -5.65
C PRO A 122 -5.27 14.18 -6.82
N GLY A 123 -5.98 15.32 -6.80
CA GLY A 123 -7.00 15.59 -7.82
C GLY A 123 -6.47 15.46 -9.25
N ILE A 124 -7.36 15.19 -10.20
CA ILE A 124 -7.05 14.98 -11.63
C ILE A 124 -6.02 15.98 -12.20
N PRO A 125 -6.03 17.29 -11.87
CA PRO A 125 -5.01 18.22 -12.35
C PRO A 125 -3.58 17.85 -11.96
N ILE A 126 -3.37 17.34 -10.73
CA ILE A 126 -2.05 16.92 -10.23
C ILE A 126 -1.63 15.60 -10.89
N LEU A 127 -2.57 14.68 -11.09
CA LEU A 127 -2.35 13.45 -11.87
C LEU A 127 -1.95 13.77 -13.32
N LEU A 128 -2.56 14.78 -13.95
CA LEU A 128 -2.18 15.22 -15.30
C LEU A 128 -0.77 15.80 -15.33
N LEU A 129 -0.36 16.56 -14.31
CA LEU A 129 1.01 17.08 -14.19
C LEU A 129 2.06 15.97 -14.11
N LEU A 130 1.71 14.78 -13.59
CA LEU A 130 2.59 13.61 -13.60
C LEU A 130 2.76 12.97 -14.99
N ILE A 131 1.81 13.18 -15.91
CA ILE A 131 1.85 12.67 -17.29
C ILE A 131 2.60 13.64 -18.22
N VAL A 132 2.61 14.94 -17.91
CA VAL A 132 3.28 15.98 -18.71
C VAL A 132 4.75 15.66 -19.03
N PRO A 133 5.60 15.18 -18.10
CA PRO A 133 6.98 14.79 -18.40
C PRO A 133 7.06 13.68 -19.47
N CYS A 134 6.13 12.72 -19.45
CA CYS A 134 6.07 11.65 -20.45
C CYS A 134 5.69 12.18 -21.84
N ALA A 135 4.96 13.29 -21.92
CA ALA A 135 4.64 13.95 -23.17
C ALA A 135 5.80 14.83 -23.67
N ILE A 136 6.51 15.54 -22.78
CA ILE A 136 7.59 16.48 -23.15
C ILE A 136 8.86 15.74 -23.62
N VAL A 137 9.25 14.65 -22.95
CA VAL A 137 10.49 13.92 -23.23
C VAL A 137 10.61 13.47 -24.70
N PRO A 138 9.57 12.90 -25.34
CA PRO A 138 9.59 12.57 -26.77
C PRO A 138 9.82 13.77 -27.71
N PHE A 139 9.43 14.98 -27.33
CA PHE A 139 9.67 16.19 -28.14
C PHE A 139 11.07 16.75 -27.94
N VAL A 140 11.62 16.65 -26.71
CA VAL A 140 12.92 17.21 -26.38
C VAL A 140 14.07 16.33 -26.89
N ILE A 141 13.93 14.99 -26.84
CA ILE A 141 14.99 14.05 -27.25
C ILE A 141 15.44 14.26 -28.71
N PRO A 142 14.56 14.35 -29.72
CA PRO A 142 14.97 14.57 -31.11
C PRO A 142 15.73 15.88 -31.30
N PHE A 143 15.31 16.95 -30.62
CA PHE A 143 15.98 18.25 -30.67
C PHE A 143 17.38 18.19 -30.06
N LEU A 144 17.52 17.51 -28.92
CA LEU A 144 18.83 17.29 -28.31
C LEU A 144 19.72 16.42 -29.21
N CYS A 145 19.21 15.32 -29.76
CA CYS A 145 19.95 14.46 -30.69
C CYS A 145 20.43 15.23 -31.92
N GLN A 146 19.59 16.10 -32.49
CA GLN A 146 19.96 16.92 -33.64
C GLN A 146 20.99 18.00 -33.27
N HIS A 147 20.85 18.63 -32.10
CA HIS A 147 21.81 19.61 -31.60
C HIS A 147 23.20 18.97 -31.34
N PHE A 148 23.24 17.80 -30.68
CA PHE A 148 24.49 17.08 -30.44
C PHE A 148 25.12 16.57 -31.74
N SER A 149 24.34 16.03 -32.69
CA SER A 149 24.84 15.60 -34.00
C SER A 149 25.43 16.76 -34.81
N LEU A 150 24.82 17.96 -34.73
CA LEU A 150 25.37 19.18 -35.34
C LEU A 150 26.65 19.65 -34.66
N TYR A 151 26.79 19.45 -33.36
CA TYR A 151 28.00 19.78 -32.61
C TYR A 151 29.15 18.82 -32.94
N GLU A 152 28.83 17.54 -33.09
CA GLU A 152 29.76 16.48 -33.47
C GLU A 152 30.29 16.69 -34.91
N TYR A 153 29.43 17.17 -35.82
CA TYR A 153 29.85 17.59 -37.17
C TYR A 153 30.73 18.85 -37.20
N ARG A 154 30.72 19.69 -36.15
CA ARG A 154 31.54 20.90 -36.04
C ARG A 154 32.88 20.68 -35.34
N LEU A 155 33.10 19.53 -34.71
CA LEU A 155 34.43 19.21 -34.20
C LEU A 155 35.36 19.03 -35.40
N PRO A 156 36.50 19.73 -35.46
CA PRO A 156 37.48 19.49 -36.51
C PRO A 156 37.87 18.01 -36.42
N LYS A 157 37.66 17.27 -37.52
CA LYS A 157 38.31 15.97 -37.68
C LYS A 157 39.81 16.27 -37.69
N ASN A 158 40.49 15.88 -36.62
CA ASN A 158 41.93 15.74 -36.67
C ASN A 158 42.18 14.50 -37.53
N ASP A 159 42.21 14.70 -38.84
CA ASP A 159 42.70 13.72 -39.80
C ASP A 159 44.23 13.70 -39.67
N GLU A 160 44.76 12.66 -39.00
CA GLU A 160 46.16 12.22 -39.11
C GLU A 160 46.40 11.51 -40.45
#